data_AF-A0A3S4F3Z4-F1
#
_entry.id   AF-A0A3S4F3Z4-F1
#
_cell.length_a   1.000
_cell.length_b   1.000
_cell.length_c   1.000
_cell.angle_alpha   90.00
_cell.angle_beta   90.00
_cell.angle_gamma   90.00
#
_symmetry.space_group_name_H-M   'P 1'
#
loop_
_entity.id
_entity.type
_entity.pdbx_description
1 polymer ?
#
loop_
_entity_poly.entity_id
_entity_poly.type
_entity_poly.pdbx_seq_one_letter_code
_entity_poly.pdbx_strand_id
1 'polypeptide(L)'
;MYTTNNADDITLSNIQPSGTDPYLLGTVDKYMYAQTDAQGQMTFSVSQNNTMGLKTPIRATVADDISATDSKDVIFTVLTSPDAASANYWGIMPETVEGPDGLRYQRPHLQAEAPSGVNYITVNGEKWAAPTGVQTYTAGQSACDFEYMPLMNDLKALQQLYPDGALEDQFGLAGENR
;
A
#
# COMPACT_ATOMS: atom_id res chain seq x y z
N MET A 1 -14.13 2.42 5.61
CA MET A 1 -14.02 2.84 7.02
C MET A 1 -12.84 3.77 7.10
N TYR A 2 -13.05 5.06 7.36
CA TYR A 2 -11.99 6.05 7.52
C TYR A 2 -11.44 5.93 8.93
N THR A 3 -10.14 5.68 9.10
CA THR A 3 -9.51 5.64 10.42
C THR A 3 -8.93 7.02 10.73
N THR A 4 -9.16 7.49 11.96
CA THR A 4 -8.76 8.81 12.47
C THR A 4 -7.25 8.98 12.67
N ASN A 5 -6.41 8.24 11.94
CA ASN A 5 -4.97 8.12 12.22
C ASN A 5 -4.09 8.98 11.29
N ASN A 6 -4.60 10.10 10.77
CA ASN A 6 -3.85 11.00 9.87
C ASN A 6 -3.37 10.35 8.55
N ALA A 7 -4.00 9.25 8.13
CA ALA A 7 -3.68 8.54 6.89
C ALA A 7 -4.41 9.11 5.66
N ASP A 8 -5.52 9.82 5.84
CA ASP A 8 -6.26 10.42 4.72
C ASP A 8 -5.95 11.92 4.64
N ASP A 9 -4.76 12.25 4.13
CA ASP A 9 -4.31 13.62 3.83
C ASP A 9 -4.64 14.05 2.39
N ILE A 10 -5.71 13.48 1.83
CA ILE A 10 -6.12 13.73 0.45
C ILE A 10 -6.30 15.22 0.22
N THR A 11 -5.56 15.76 -0.73
CA THR A 11 -5.54 17.19 -1.07
C THR A 11 -5.96 17.37 -2.52
N LEU A 12 -6.89 18.31 -2.75
CA LEU A 12 -7.25 18.81 -4.07
C LEU A 12 -6.41 20.03 -4.38
N SER A 13 -5.77 20.09 -5.54
CA SER A 13 -4.91 21.21 -5.96
C SER A 13 -5.10 21.54 -7.43
N ASN A 14 -4.56 22.68 -7.88
CA ASN A 14 -4.67 23.14 -9.27
C ASN A 14 -6.13 23.15 -9.77
N ILE A 15 -7.06 23.53 -8.90
CA ILE A 15 -8.49 23.53 -9.20
C ILE A 15 -8.74 24.58 -10.29
N GLN A 16 -9.45 24.20 -11.34
CA GLN A 16 -9.79 25.06 -12.48
C GLN A 16 -11.29 24.93 -12.79
N PRO A 17 -11.96 26.03 -13.19
CA PRO A 17 -11.43 27.38 -13.49
C PRO A 17 -11.07 28.23 -12.26
N SER A 18 -11.60 27.89 -11.09
CA SER A 18 -11.35 28.64 -9.86
C SER A 18 -9.96 28.30 -9.30
N GLY A 19 -8.96 29.13 -9.60
CA GLY A 19 -7.58 29.01 -9.10
C GLY A 19 -7.45 29.22 -7.59
N THR A 20 -8.08 28.34 -6.82
CA THR A 20 -8.07 28.29 -5.37
C THR A 20 -6.81 27.62 -4.84
N ASP A 21 -6.42 28.00 -3.63
CA ASP A 21 -5.38 27.30 -2.87
C ASP A 21 -5.72 25.80 -2.71
N PRO A 22 -4.70 24.95 -2.50
CA PRO A 22 -4.92 23.54 -2.22
C PRO A 22 -5.92 23.32 -1.07
N TYR A 23 -6.85 22.40 -1.26
CA TYR A 23 -7.91 22.08 -0.30
C TYR A 23 -7.74 20.68 0.27
N LEU A 24 -7.59 20.58 1.59
CA LEU A 24 -7.41 19.32 2.31
C LEU A 24 -8.77 18.67 2.67
N LEU A 25 -9.04 17.48 2.10
CA LEU A 25 -10.17 16.60 2.39
C LEU A 25 -9.89 15.67 3.58
N GLY A 26 -9.39 16.23 4.68
CA GLY A 26 -8.90 15.44 5.82
C GLY A 26 -9.97 14.80 6.72
N THR A 27 -11.26 15.06 6.49
CA THR A 27 -12.38 14.48 7.25
C THR A 27 -13.65 14.35 6.40
N VAL A 28 -14.58 13.49 6.83
CA VAL A 28 -15.83 13.17 6.10
C VAL A 28 -16.81 14.35 5.91
N ASP A 29 -16.67 15.41 6.70
CA ASP A 29 -17.57 16.57 6.68
C ASP A 29 -16.96 17.79 5.96
N LYS A 30 -15.83 17.61 5.27
CA LYS A 30 -15.18 18.69 4.52
C LYS A 30 -15.66 18.72 3.08
N TYR A 31 -16.23 19.86 2.70
CA TYR A 31 -16.70 20.16 1.35
C TYR A 31 -15.97 21.36 0.79
N MET A 32 -15.63 21.28 -0.49
CA MET A 32 -15.16 22.40 -1.28
C MET A 32 -16.26 22.80 -2.26
N TYR A 33 -16.57 24.09 -2.30
CA TYR A 33 -17.41 24.66 -3.35
C TYR A 33 -16.52 25.20 -4.46
N ALA A 34 -16.81 24.83 -5.69
CA ALA A 34 -16.15 25.36 -6.86
C ALA A 34 -17.16 25.47 -8.01
N GLN A 35 -16.85 26.34 -8.97
CA GLN A 35 -17.69 26.57 -10.14
C GLN A 35 -17.09 25.86 -11.34
N THR A 36 -17.94 25.35 -12.22
CA THR A 36 -17.51 24.84 -13.52
C THR A 36 -17.15 26.00 -14.46
N ASP A 37 -16.34 25.70 -15.47
CA ASP A 37 -16.04 26.61 -16.56
C ASP A 37 -17.25 26.79 -17.50
N ALA A 38 -17.06 27.60 -18.55
CA ALA A 38 -18.09 27.86 -19.55
C ALA A 38 -18.54 26.60 -20.33
N GLN A 39 -17.78 25.51 -20.25
CA GLN A 39 -18.07 24.21 -20.86
C GLN A 39 -18.72 23.24 -19.86
N GLY A 40 -18.98 23.66 -18.62
CA GLY A 40 -19.55 22.82 -17.57
C GLY A 40 -18.55 21.84 -16.95
N GLN A 41 -17.24 22.12 -17.04
CA GLN A 41 -16.18 21.26 -16.54
C GLN A 41 -15.45 21.86 -15.34
N MET A 42 -14.92 20.98 -14.49
CA MET A 42 -14.01 21.32 -13.41
C MET A 42 -12.89 20.29 -13.41
N THR A 43 -11.65 20.77 -13.26
CA THR A 43 -10.46 19.89 -13.21
C THR A 43 -9.66 20.22 -11.97
N PHE A 44 -9.12 19.20 -11.31
CA PHE A 44 -8.23 19.33 -10.16
C PHE A 44 -7.27 18.15 -10.12
N SER A 45 -6.11 18.35 -9.50
CA SER A 45 -5.17 17.30 -9.14
C SER A 45 -5.48 16.77 -7.75
N VAL A 46 -5.43 15.45 -7.58
CA VAL A 46 -5.61 14.79 -6.28
C VAL A 46 -4.28 14.21 -5.85
N SER A 47 -3.87 14.46 -4.61
CA SER A 47 -2.66 13.88 -4.02
C SER A 47 -2.91 13.39 -2.60
N GLN A 48 -2.24 12.32 -2.20
CA GLN A 48 -2.20 11.81 -0.83
C GLN A 48 -0.74 11.47 -0.54
N ASN A 49 -0.08 12.19 0.36
CA ASN A 49 1.33 11.99 0.61
C ASN A 49 1.57 10.89 1.65
N ASN A 50 0.66 10.74 2.60
CA ASN A 50 0.75 9.73 3.65
C ASN A 50 -0.31 8.64 3.46
N THR A 51 -0.17 7.84 2.41
CA THR A 51 -1.17 6.80 2.10
C THR A 51 -0.98 5.52 2.92
N MET A 52 -2.09 4.94 3.35
CA MET A 52 -2.17 3.57 3.87
C MET A 52 -2.50 2.53 2.80
N GLY A 53 -2.71 2.91 1.53
CA GLY A 53 -3.18 1.99 0.50
C GLY A 53 -4.70 1.78 0.55
N LEU A 54 -5.46 2.85 0.79
CA LEU A 54 -6.92 2.80 0.84
C LEU A 54 -7.56 3.22 -0.49
N LYS A 55 -8.81 2.78 -0.68
CA LYS A 55 -9.68 3.26 -1.76
C LYS A 55 -10.65 4.29 -1.19
N THR A 56 -10.56 5.51 -1.70
CA THR A 56 -11.36 6.64 -1.20
C THR A 56 -12.27 7.19 -2.30
N PRO A 57 -13.61 7.19 -2.12
CA PRO A 57 -14.52 7.80 -3.07
C PRO A 57 -14.49 9.33 -2.95
N ILE A 58 -14.21 10.02 -4.06
CA ILE A 58 -14.41 11.46 -4.22
C ILE A 58 -15.77 11.68 -4.87
N ARG A 59 -16.65 12.40 -4.18
CA ARG A 59 -18.02 12.68 -4.63
C ARG A 59 -18.15 14.14 -5.07
N ALA A 60 -18.83 14.35 -6.19
CA ALA A 60 -19.25 15.66 -6.65
C ALA A 60 -20.77 15.72 -6.63
N THR A 61 -21.31 16.86 -6.20
CA THR A 61 -22.75 17.12 -6.15
C THR A 61 -22.99 18.54 -6.63
N VAL A 62 -23.98 18.74 -7.50
CA VAL A 62 -24.38 20.08 -7.94
C VAL A 62 -25.00 20.81 -6.74
N ALA A 63 -24.51 22.02 -6.44
CA ALA A 63 -24.89 22.75 -5.23
C ALA A 63 -26.41 22.98 -5.10
N ASP A 64 -27.08 23.27 -6.23
CA ASP A 64 -28.51 23.57 -6.27
C ASP A 64 -29.40 22.34 -6.56
N ASP A 65 -28.79 21.18 -6.85
CA ASP A 65 -29.49 19.92 -7.10
C ASP A 65 -28.73 18.75 -6.47
N ILE A 66 -29.09 18.43 -5.23
CA ILE A 66 -28.47 17.33 -4.48
C ILE A 66 -28.75 15.94 -5.06
N SER A 67 -29.69 15.81 -6.00
CA SER A 67 -29.96 14.56 -6.70
C SER A 67 -28.97 14.32 -7.85
N ALA A 68 -28.35 15.37 -8.37
CA ALA A 68 -27.29 15.31 -9.37
C ALA A 68 -25.93 15.12 -8.67
N THR A 69 -25.55 13.85 -8.46
CA THR A 69 -24.27 13.46 -7.88
C THR A 69 -23.56 12.42 -8.73
N ASP A 70 -22.23 12.49 -8.76
CA ASP A 70 -21.36 11.45 -9.31
C ASP A 70 -20.19 11.19 -8.35
N SER A 71 -19.55 10.03 -8.47
CA SER A 71 -18.42 9.65 -7.63
C SER A 71 -17.36 8.89 -8.41
N LYS A 72 -16.10 9.17 -8.09
CA LYS A 72 -14.95 8.38 -8.57
C LYS A 72 -14.11 7.93 -7.40
N ASP A 73 -13.66 6.69 -7.46
CA ASP A 73 -12.72 6.15 -6.49
C ASP A 73 -11.30 6.58 -6.87
N VAL A 74 -10.54 7.06 -5.88
CA VAL A 74 -9.09 7.26 -5.98
C VAL A 74 -8.38 6.24 -5.09
N ILE A 75 -7.25 5.73 -5.57
CA ILE A 75 -6.40 4.78 -4.86
C ILE A 75 -4.98 5.34 -4.91
N PHE A 76 -4.37 5.50 -3.74
CA PHE A 76 -2.95 5.80 -3.60
C PHE A 76 -2.30 4.59 -2.95
N THR A 77 -1.46 3.87 -3.67
CA THR A 77 -0.88 2.61 -3.21
C THR A 77 0.22 2.83 -2.17
N VAL A 78 0.34 1.92 -1.20
CA VAL A 78 1.40 1.94 -0.18
C VAL A 78 2.53 0.96 -0.50
N LEU A 79 3.77 1.36 -0.26
CA LEU A 79 4.95 0.53 -0.55
C LEU A 79 5.01 -0.75 0.29
N THR A 80 4.49 -0.72 1.51
CA THR A 80 4.57 -1.81 2.50
C THR A 80 3.48 -2.88 2.36
N SER A 81 2.69 -2.83 1.29
CA SER A 81 1.69 -3.85 0.93
C SER A 81 1.98 -4.38 -0.48
N PRO A 82 1.77 -5.68 -0.78
CA PRO A 82 1.92 -6.21 -2.13
C PRO A 82 0.72 -5.86 -3.03
N ASP A 83 0.97 -5.87 -4.35
CA ASP A 83 -0.10 -5.81 -5.35
C ASP A 83 -0.74 -7.19 -5.51
N ALA A 84 -1.47 -7.63 -4.49
CA ALA A 84 -2.12 -8.94 -4.42
C ALA A 84 -3.58 -8.80 -3.98
N ALA A 85 -4.48 -9.57 -4.59
CA ALA A 85 -5.90 -9.57 -4.23
C ALA A 85 -6.19 -10.05 -2.79
N SER A 86 -5.24 -10.76 -2.20
CA SER A 86 -5.24 -11.23 -0.81
C SER A 86 -4.72 -10.20 0.21
N ALA A 87 -4.14 -9.09 -0.26
CA ALA A 87 -3.64 -8.02 0.60
C ALA A 87 -4.78 -7.24 1.27
N ASN A 88 -4.54 -6.72 2.46
CA ASN A 88 -5.50 -5.85 3.16
C ASN A 88 -5.51 -4.43 2.57
N TYR A 89 -4.38 -3.97 2.02
CA TYR A 89 -4.21 -2.65 1.43
C TYR A 89 -3.76 -2.70 -0.03
N TRP A 90 -4.10 -1.66 -0.79
CA TRP A 90 -3.60 -1.46 -2.15
C TRP A 90 -2.11 -1.13 -2.12
N GLY A 91 -1.33 -2.04 -2.68
CA GLY A 91 0.12 -2.07 -2.51
C GLY A 91 0.91 -1.92 -3.80
N ILE A 92 2.21 -1.63 -3.66
CA ILE A 92 3.21 -1.68 -4.74
C ILE A 92 4.52 -2.34 -4.28
N MET A 93 4.50 -3.12 -3.19
CA MET A 93 5.66 -3.90 -2.76
C MET A 93 6.11 -4.78 -3.94
N PRO A 94 7.39 -4.72 -4.34
CA PRO A 94 7.89 -5.52 -5.44
C PRO A 94 7.85 -7.00 -5.07
N GLU A 95 7.52 -7.84 -6.05
CA GLU A 95 7.54 -9.30 -5.89
C GLU A 95 8.95 -9.85 -5.63
N THR A 96 9.98 -9.17 -6.13
CA THR A 96 11.39 -9.54 -5.92
C THR A 96 12.31 -8.35 -5.74
N VAL A 97 13.36 -8.53 -4.94
CA VAL A 97 14.49 -7.60 -4.80
C VAL A 97 15.77 -8.27 -5.27
N GLU A 98 16.62 -7.51 -5.98
CA GLU A 98 17.96 -7.98 -6.36
C GLU A 98 18.88 -7.95 -5.15
N GLY A 99 19.55 -9.06 -4.89
CA GLY A 99 20.62 -9.16 -3.92
C GLY A 99 22.00 -9.35 -4.58
N PRO A 100 23.01 -9.68 -3.77
CA PRO A 100 24.37 -9.89 -4.25
C PRO A 100 24.47 -10.96 -5.33
N ASP A 101 25.47 -10.82 -6.21
CA ASP A 101 25.80 -11.80 -7.26
C ASP A 101 24.63 -12.14 -8.21
N GLY A 102 23.65 -11.23 -8.34
CA GLY A 102 22.49 -11.40 -9.22
C GLY A 102 21.39 -12.32 -8.67
N LEU A 103 21.49 -12.71 -7.39
CA LEU A 103 20.41 -13.43 -6.71
C LEU A 103 19.16 -12.56 -6.60
N ARG A 104 17.98 -13.17 -6.65
CA ARG A 104 16.69 -12.49 -6.47
C ARG A 104 15.97 -13.07 -5.28
N TYR A 105 15.53 -12.21 -4.38
CA TYR A 105 14.82 -12.56 -3.16
C TYR A 105 13.36 -12.22 -3.36
N GLN A 106 12.49 -13.21 -3.19
CA GLN A 106 11.05 -12.98 -3.22
C GLN A 106 10.60 -12.27 -1.95
N ARG A 107 9.56 -11.43 -2.06
CA ARG A 107 8.89 -10.90 -0.88
C ARG A 107 8.35 -12.05 -0.01
N PRO A 108 8.18 -11.84 1.30
CA PRO A 108 7.41 -12.76 2.13
C PRO A 108 6.00 -12.98 1.55
N HIS A 109 5.47 -14.18 1.76
CA HIS A 109 4.10 -14.49 1.38
C HIS A 109 3.10 -13.95 2.40
N LEU A 110 1.93 -13.53 1.93
CA LEU A 110 0.78 -13.32 2.79
C LEU A 110 0.29 -14.68 3.31
N GLN A 111 -0.34 -14.69 4.49
CA GLN A 111 -0.89 -15.93 5.06
C GLN A 111 -1.87 -16.62 4.10
N ALA A 112 -2.69 -15.83 3.39
CA ALA A 112 -3.66 -16.33 2.43
C ALA A 112 -3.02 -16.97 1.18
N GLU A 113 -1.74 -16.71 0.93
CA GLU A 113 -0.95 -17.31 -0.15
C GLU A 113 -0.26 -18.61 0.31
N ALA A 114 -0.19 -18.87 1.62
CA ALA A 114 0.46 -20.04 2.19
C ALA A 114 -0.47 -21.26 2.27
N PRO A 115 0.09 -22.48 2.40
CA PRO A 115 -0.70 -23.68 2.70
C PRO A 115 -1.58 -23.52 3.94
N SER A 116 -2.72 -24.21 3.95
CA SER A 116 -3.64 -24.20 5.08
C SER A 116 -2.95 -24.62 6.38
N GLY A 117 -3.21 -23.90 7.47
CA GLY A 117 -2.62 -24.17 8.79
C GLY A 117 -1.29 -23.46 9.06
N VAL A 118 -0.76 -22.68 8.11
CA VAL A 118 0.38 -21.78 8.37
C VAL A 118 -0.10 -20.58 9.21
N ASN A 119 0.64 -20.30 10.29
CA ASN A 119 0.38 -19.15 11.17
C ASN A 119 0.73 -17.83 10.48
N TYR A 120 0.46 -16.71 11.14
CA TYR A 120 0.80 -15.38 10.64
C TYR A 120 1.34 -14.46 11.72
N ILE A 121 2.08 -13.45 11.25
CA ILE A 121 2.43 -12.25 12.00
C ILE A 121 1.81 -11.04 11.30
N THR A 122 1.39 -10.04 12.07
CA THR A 122 0.82 -8.81 11.51
C THR A 122 1.88 -7.71 11.52
N VAL A 123 2.26 -7.23 10.33
CA VAL A 123 3.23 -6.14 10.15
C VAL A 123 2.71 -5.20 9.08
N ASN A 124 2.75 -3.88 9.32
CA ASN A 124 2.20 -2.85 8.43
C ASN A 124 0.72 -3.09 8.06
N GLY A 125 -0.02 -3.75 8.96
CA GLY A 125 -1.42 -4.14 8.82
C GLY A 125 -1.68 -5.23 7.78
N GLU A 126 -0.65 -5.84 7.22
CA GLU A 126 -0.71 -7.07 6.43
C GLU A 126 -0.47 -8.31 7.31
N LYS A 127 -1.05 -9.45 6.91
CA LYS A 127 -0.84 -10.74 7.58
C LYS A 127 0.16 -11.57 6.80
N TRP A 128 1.41 -11.59 7.25
CA TRP A 128 2.50 -12.33 6.62
C TRP A 128 2.57 -13.75 7.17
N ALA A 129 2.83 -14.73 6.30
CA ALA A 129 2.96 -16.13 6.66
C ALA A 129 4.14 -16.35 7.62
N ALA A 130 3.91 -17.09 8.70
CA ALA A 130 4.88 -17.40 9.75
C ALA A 130 4.87 -18.92 10.03
N PRO A 131 5.48 -19.74 9.15
CA PRO A 131 5.51 -21.19 9.33
C PRO A 131 6.31 -21.58 10.57
N THR A 132 5.90 -22.67 11.22
CA THR A 132 6.72 -23.30 12.26
C THR A 132 7.97 -23.92 11.67
N GLY A 133 8.96 -24.23 12.53
CA GLY A 133 10.14 -24.99 12.09
C GLY A 133 9.75 -26.31 11.41
N VAL A 134 8.80 -27.07 11.96
CA VAL A 134 8.32 -28.33 11.35
C VAL A 134 7.74 -28.10 9.95
N GLN A 135 6.92 -27.06 9.78
CA GLN A 135 6.33 -26.72 8.48
C GLN A 135 7.39 -26.30 7.46
N THR A 136 8.42 -25.55 7.89
CA THR A 136 9.53 -25.11 7.05
C THR A 136 10.32 -26.28 6.43
N TYR A 137 10.53 -27.35 7.21
CA TYR A 137 11.28 -28.54 6.76
C TYR A 137 10.41 -29.65 6.14
N THR A 138 9.09 -29.44 6.05
CA THR A 138 8.17 -30.40 5.44
C THR A 138 7.71 -29.87 4.08
N ALA A 139 8.09 -30.56 3.00
CA ALA A 139 7.77 -30.14 1.63
C ALA A 139 6.27 -29.87 1.46
N GLY A 140 5.94 -28.71 0.88
CA GLY A 140 4.57 -28.27 0.63
C GLY A 140 3.77 -27.89 1.88
N GLN A 141 4.42 -27.70 3.04
CA GLN A 141 3.78 -27.22 4.27
C GLN A 141 4.19 -25.78 4.65
N SER A 142 5.10 -25.17 3.88
CA SER A 142 5.55 -23.78 4.06
C SER A 142 5.15 -22.92 2.87
N ALA A 143 5.09 -21.61 3.07
CA ALA A 143 4.96 -20.66 1.95
C ALA A 143 6.27 -20.55 1.14
N CYS A 144 7.40 -20.87 1.78
CA CYS A 144 8.72 -20.95 1.18
C CYS A 144 9.37 -22.24 1.69
N ASP A 145 9.45 -23.28 0.86
CA ASP A 145 10.07 -24.55 1.25
C ASP A 145 11.58 -24.38 1.46
N PHE A 146 12.17 -25.24 2.32
CA PHE A 146 13.57 -25.15 2.73
C PHE A 146 14.58 -25.01 1.56
N GLU A 147 14.31 -25.63 0.42
CA GLU A 147 15.18 -25.59 -0.78
C GLU A 147 15.29 -24.19 -1.40
N TYR A 148 14.32 -23.31 -1.14
CA TYR A 148 14.26 -21.93 -1.65
C TYR A 148 14.66 -20.90 -0.60
N MET A 149 14.98 -21.34 0.63
CA MET A 149 15.41 -20.43 1.68
C MET A 149 16.86 -19.99 1.45
N PRO A 150 17.17 -18.69 1.54
CA PRO A 150 18.54 -18.21 1.43
C PRO A 150 19.38 -18.73 2.59
N LEU A 151 20.67 -18.96 2.34
CA LEU A 151 21.59 -19.26 3.43
C LEU A 151 21.74 -18.02 4.33
N MET A 152 22.10 -18.25 5.59
CA MET A 152 22.34 -17.17 6.55
C MET A 152 23.38 -16.14 6.04
N ASN A 153 24.38 -16.59 5.29
CA ASN A 153 25.38 -15.69 4.69
C ASN A 153 24.78 -14.84 3.57
N ASP A 154 23.89 -15.40 2.75
CA ASP A 154 23.21 -14.69 1.66
C ASP A 154 22.26 -13.63 2.21
N LEU A 155 21.52 -13.95 3.29
CA LEU A 155 20.66 -13.00 3.98
C LEU A 155 21.48 -11.84 4.59
N LYS A 156 22.63 -12.13 5.21
CA LYS A 156 23.55 -11.10 5.71
C LYS A 156 24.10 -10.23 4.58
N ALA A 157 24.45 -10.83 3.45
CA ALA A 157 24.95 -10.09 2.31
C ALA A 157 23.86 -9.19 1.70
N LEU A 158 22.61 -9.65 1.66
CA LEU A 158 21.45 -8.81 1.30
C LEU A 158 21.27 -7.63 2.26
N GLN A 159 21.35 -7.87 3.57
CA GLN A 159 21.26 -6.79 4.58
C GLN A 159 22.43 -5.79 4.48
N GLN A 160 23.63 -6.25 4.09
CA GLN A 160 24.78 -5.36 3.86
C GLN A 160 24.63 -4.54 2.57
N LEU A 161 23.99 -5.09 1.54
CA LEU A 161 23.66 -4.38 0.30
C LEU A 161 22.62 -3.27 0.55
N TYR A 162 21.70 -3.50 1.49
CA TYR A 162 20.65 -2.58 1.88
C TYR A 162 20.72 -2.25 3.38
N PRO A 163 21.73 -1.46 3.81
CA PRO A 163 21.93 -1.14 5.21
C PRO A 163 20.85 -0.20 5.77
N ASP A 164 20.83 -0.04 7.10
CA ASP A 164 20.04 0.98 7.81
C ASP A 164 18.52 0.95 7.54
N GLY A 165 17.96 -0.24 7.25
CA GLY A 165 16.53 -0.39 6.97
C GLY A 165 16.13 -0.08 5.53
N ALA A 166 17.10 0.10 4.62
CA ALA A 166 16.83 0.41 3.22
C ALA A 166 15.92 -0.60 2.50
N LEU A 167 15.87 -1.86 2.94
CA LEU A 167 14.90 -2.85 2.43
C LEU A 167 13.45 -2.41 2.66
N GLU A 168 13.16 -1.83 3.82
CA GLU A 168 11.83 -1.34 4.15
C GLU A 168 11.55 -0.02 3.44
N ASP A 169 12.50 0.91 3.45
CA ASP A 169 12.31 2.24 2.86
C ASP A 169 12.17 2.20 1.32
N GLN A 170 12.89 1.30 0.65
CA GLN A 170 12.92 1.22 -0.81
C GLN A 170 11.93 0.19 -1.36
N PHE A 171 11.64 -0.87 -0.60
CA PHE A 171 10.85 -2.00 -1.08
C PHE A 171 9.71 -2.40 -0.15
N GLY A 172 9.53 -1.75 1.00
CA GLY A 172 8.47 -2.09 1.95
C GLY A 172 8.66 -3.43 2.68
N LEU A 173 9.82 -4.07 2.50
CA LEU A 173 10.16 -5.34 3.11
C LEU A 173 10.71 -5.11 4.51
N ALA A 174 9.93 -5.47 5.54
CA ALA A 174 10.36 -5.34 6.92
C ALA A 174 11.62 -6.19 7.17
N GLY A 175 12.68 -5.54 7.65
CA GLY A 175 13.90 -6.23 8.10
C GLY A 175 13.67 -7.01 9.40
N GLU A 176 14.47 -8.05 9.64
CA GLU A 176 14.34 -8.97 10.78
C GLU A 176 14.63 -8.34 12.16
N ASN A 177 15.02 -7.06 12.23
CA ASN A 177 15.42 -6.38 13.46
C ASN A 177 14.43 -5.26 13.87
N ARG A 178 13.22 -5.63 14.28
CA ARG A 178 12.39 -4.79 15.15
C ARG A 178 11.83 -5.58 16.32
#